data_AF-A0A2X1WK94-F1
#
_entry.id   AF-A0A2X1WK94-F1
#
_cell.length_a   1.000
_cell.length_b   1.000
_cell.length_c   1.000
_cell.angle_alpha   90.00
_cell.angle_beta   90.00
_cell.angle_gamma   90.00
#
_symmetry.space_group_name_H-M   'P 1'
#
loop_
_entity.id
_entity.type
_entity.pdbx_description
1 polymer ?
#
loop_
_entity_poly.entity_id
_entity_poly.type
_entity_poly.pdbx_seq_one_letter_code
_entity_poly.pdbx_strand_id
1 'polypeptide(L)'
;MGNWASRKAREVVKNTARILTTELMIAAQALDFRMEMEDNKFELGKGTKVAHEVIRKQVAVIEEDKTIEIYEELEKAQELINTGKLLEEVEKVVELLIIRKNHI
;
A
#
# COMPACT_ATOMS: atom_id res chain seq x y z
N MET A 1 5.23 -14.54 -31.18
CA MET A 1 5.93 -13.49 -30.40
C MET A 1 5.01 -12.74 -29.43
N GLY A 2 3.75 -12.42 -29.77
CA GLY A 2 2.83 -11.69 -28.86
C GLY A 2 2.50 -12.37 -27.52
N ASN A 3 2.24 -13.68 -27.49
CA ASN A 3 1.91 -14.41 -26.24
C ASN A 3 3.02 -14.31 -25.18
N TRP A 4 4.30 -14.36 -25.60
CA TRP A 4 5.45 -14.18 -24.71
C TRP A 4 5.52 -12.76 -24.14
N ALA A 5 5.28 -11.75 -24.97
CA ALA A 5 5.26 -10.36 -24.54
C ALA A 5 4.15 -10.11 -23.49
N SER A 6 2.93 -10.61 -23.72
CA SER A 6 1.81 -10.47 -22.77
C SER A 6 2.10 -11.15 -21.43
N ARG A 7 2.71 -12.35 -21.44
CA ARG A 7 3.10 -13.05 -20.20
C ARG A 7 4.16 -12.28 -19.42
N LYS A 8 5.17 -11.75 -20.11
CA LYS A 8 6.23 -10.97 -19.45
C LYS A 8 5.69 -9.66 -18.89
N ALA A 9 4.81 -8.98 -19.60
CA ALA A 9 4.14 -7.78 -19.10
C ALA A 9 3.34 -8.07 -17.82
N ARG A 10 2.58 -9.17 -17.77
CA ARG A 10 1.86 -9.59 -16.55
C ARG A 10 2.80 -9.85 -15.38
N GLU A 11 3.94 -10.50 -15.63
CA GLU A 11 4.95 -10.76 -14.60
C GLU A 11 5.56 -9.47 -14.06
N VAL A 12 5.86 -8.51 -14.94
CA VAL A 12 6.36 -7.18 -14.54
C VAL A 12 5.35 -6.48 -13.64
N VAL A 13 4.07 -6.44 -14.02
CA VAL A 13 3.01 -5.83 -13.19
C VAL A 13 2.93 -6.51 -11.81
N LYS A 14 3.01 -7.84 -11.75
CA LYS A 14 3.01 -8.58 -10.48
C LYS A 14 4.20 -8.19 -9.60
N ASN A 15 5.40 -8.09 -10.18
CA ASN A 15 6.61 -7.73 -9.44
C ASN A 15 6.58 -6.28 -8.97
N THR A 16 6.09 -5.36 -9.82
CA THR A 16 5.89 -3.95 -9.44
C THR A 16 4.91 -3.81 -8.29
N ALA A 17 3.79 -4.55 -8.30
CA ALA A 17 2.86 -4.54 -7.17
C ALA A 17 3.52 -5.01 -5.86
N ARG A 18 4.50 -5.92 -5.93
CA ARG A 18 5.26 -6.34 -4.74
C ARG A 18 6.19 -5.25 -4.23
N ILE A 19 6.89 -4.55 -5.14
CA ILE A 19 7.75 -3.42 -4.78
C ILE A 19 6.93 -2.32 -4.09
N LEU A 20 5.79 -1.95 -4.67
CA LEU A 20 4.89 -0.94 -4.10
C LEU A 20 4.33 -1.37 -2.74
N THR A 21 4.06 -2.66 -2.54
CA THR A 21 3.64 -3.18 -1.23
C THR A 21 4.69 -2.96 -0.17
N THR A 22 5.95 -3.31 -0.47
CA THR A 22 7.06 -3.09 0.46
C THR A 22 7.26 -1.60 0.74
N GLU A 23 7.21 -0.75 -0.28
CA GLU A 23 7.35 0.70 -0.13
C GLU A 23 6.24 1.28 0.77
N LEU A 24 4.99 0.90 0.55
CA LEU A 24 3.85 1.37 1.34
C LEU A 24 3.91 0.91 2.80
N MET A 25 4.35 -0.32 3.07
CA MET A 25 4.56 -0.78 4.44
C MET A 25 5.67 0.01 5.15
N ILE A 26 6.80 0.22 4.48
CA ILE A 26 7.91 1.01 5.04
C ILE A 26 7.46 2.46 5.28
N ALA A 27 6.72 3.05 4.34
CA ALA A 27 6.17 4.38 4.49
C ALA A 27 5.19 4.47 5.66
N ALA A 28 4.30 3.48 5.83
CA ALA A 28 3.37 3.44 6.95
C ALA A 28 4.12 3.39 8.29
N GLN A 29 5.12 2.52 8.42
CA GLN A 29 5.95 2.41 9.62
C GLN A 29 6.75 3.69 9.89
N ALA A 30 7.33 4.30 8.86
CA ALA A 30 8.05 5.57 9.00
C ALA A 30 7.15 6.71 9.47
N LEU A 31 5.89 6.73 9.03
CA LEU A 31 4.89 7.70 9.49
C LEU A 31 4.54 7.49 10.97
N ASP A 32 4.43 6.25 11.45
CA ASP A 32 4.17 5.99 12.87
C ASP A 32 5.31 6.51 13.74
N PHE A 33 6.55 6.19 13.37
CA PHE A 33 7.73 6.70 14.08
C PHE A 33 7.78 8.23 14.06
N ARG A 34 7.43 8.86 12.94
CA ARG A 34 7.40 10.32 12.84
C ARG A 34 6.31 10.93 13.72
N MET A 35 5.12 10.35 13.77
CA MET A 35 4.04 10.82 14.64
C MET A 35 4.43 10.69 16.11
N GLU A 36 5.09 9.59 16.49
CA GLU A 36 5.61 9.39 17.85
C GLU A 36 6.68 10.42 18.21
N MET A 37 7.65 10.70 17.32
CA MET A 37 8.71 11.70 17.54
C MET A 37 8.19 13.14 17.69
N GLU A 38 7.06 13.48 17.06
CA GLU A 38 6.48 14.82 17.07
C GLU A 38 5.33 14.98 18.09
N ASP A 39 5.23 14.12 19.12
CA ASP A 39 4.13 14.09 20.11
C ASP A 39 2.73 14.07 19.47
N ASN A 40 2.54 13.36 18.35
CA ASN A 40 1.32 13.33 17.55
C ASN A 40 0.84 14.69 17.02
N LYS A 41 1.73 15.70 16.93
CA LYS A 41 1.43 17.00 16.30
C LYS A 41 1.56 16.95 14.77
N PHE A 42 2.15 15.89 14.23
CA PHE A 42 2.33 15.71 12.79
C PHE A 42 1.00 15.38 12.11
N GLU A 43 0.52 16.26 11.23
CA GLU A 43 -0.73 16.07 10.49
C GLU A 43 -0.48 15.48 9.09
N LEU A 44 -1.13 14.35 8.80
CA LEU A 44 -1.15 13.75 7.46
C LEU A 44 -2.13 14.48 6.53
N GLY A 45 -1.77 14.55 5.24
CA GLY A 45 -2.71 14.98 4.20
C GLY A 45 -3.93 14.07 4.09
N LYS A 46 -5.05 14.58 3.58
CA LYS A 46 -6.35 13.88 3.53
C LYS A 46 -6.27 12.46 2.95
N GLY A 47 -5.65 12.31 1.77
CA GLY A 47 -5.49 11.01 1.12
C GLY A 47 -4.47 10.11 1.83
N THR A 48 -3.33 10.67 2.24
CA THR A 48 -2.27 9.93 2.95
C THR A 48 -2.75 9.39 4.29
N LYS A 49 -3.59 10.14 5.01
CA LYS A 49 -4.20 9.71 6.26
C LYS A 49 -5.05 8.46 6.07
N VAL A 50 -5.94 8.47 5.08
CA VAL A 50 -6.78 7.30 4.76
C VAL A 50 -5.92 6.12 4.29
N ALA A 51 -4.91 6.35 3.45
CA ALA A 51 -3.99 5.30 3.02
C ALA A 51 -3.28 4.63 4.19
N HIS A 52 -2.74 5.42 5.12
CA HIS A 52 -2.09 4.94 6.34
C HIS A 52 -3.06 4.14 7.22
N GLU A 53 -4.27 4.67 7.48
CA GLU A 53 -5.30 3.99 8.26
C GLU A 53 -5.74 2.64 7.64
N VAL A 54 -5.86 2.57 6.31
CA VAL A 54 -6.24 1.34 5.60
C VAL A 54 -5.15 0.28 5.71
N ILE A 55 -3.88 0.68 5.60
CA ILE A 55 -2.75 -0.23 5.82
C ILE A 55 -2.75 -0.73 7.27
N ARG A 56 -2.93 0.17 8.25
CA ARG A 56 -2.90 -0.16 9.68
C ARG A 56 -4.06 -1.03 10.16
N LYS A 57 -5.19 -0.98 9.46
CA LYS A 57 -6.30 -1.93 9.68
C LYS A 57 -5.96 -3.37 9.30
N GLN A 58 -5.03 -3.55 8.37
CA GLN A 58 -4.65 -4.87 7.84
C GLN A 58 -3.34 -5.38 8.44
N VAL A 59 -2.40 -4.49 8.71
CA VAL A 59 -1.05 -4.77 9.20
C VAL A 59 -0.78 -3.90 10.42
N ALA A 60 -0.62 -4.53 11.59
CA ALA A 60 -0.30 -3.84 12.83
C ALA A 60 1.08 -3.16 12.77
N VAL A 61 1.31 -2.17 13.64
CA VAL A 61 2.64 -1.57 13.80
C VAL A 61 3.60 -2.66 14.27
N ILE A 62 4.78 -2.71 13.65
CA ILE A 62 5.81 -3.69 13.98
C ILE A 62 6.75 -3.03 14.99
N GLU A 63 6.72 -3.47 16.25
CA GLU A 63 7.59 -2.94 17.31
C GLU A 63 8.86 -3.80 17.49
N GLU A 64 8.73 -5.12 17.39
CA GLU A 64 9.83 -6.05 17.59
C GLU A 64 9.92 -7.10 16.47
N ASP A 65 11.09 -7.18 15.84
CA ASP A 65 11.37 -8.11 14.73
C ASP A 65 11.19 -9.60 15.10
N LYS A 66 11.31 -9.95 16.39
CA LYS A 66 11.22 -11.35 16.86
C LYS A 66 9.80 -11.89 16.96
N THR A 67 8.81 -11.02 16.90
CA THR A 67 7.41 -11.37 17.20
C THR A 67 6.58 -11.67 15.97
N ILE A 68 7.14 -11.43 14.77
CA ILE A 68 6.42 -11.52 13.51
C ILE A 68 7.24 -12.19 12.41
N GLU A 69 6.55 -12.78 11.45
CA GLU A 69 7.12 -13.22 10.19
C GLU A 69 6.83 -12.16 9.12
N ILE A 70 7.85 -11.39 8.71
CA ILE A 70 7.67 -10.24 7.81
C ILE A 70 7.00 -10.59 6.47
N TYR A 71 7.20 -11.83 6.00
CA TYR A 71 6.57 -12.31 4.77
C TYR A 71 5.05 -12.35 4.88
N GLU A 72 4.50 -12.76 6.03
CA GLU A 72 3.06 -12.81 6.26
C GLU A 72 2.43 -11.42 6.28
N GLU A 73 3.11 -10.46 6.93
CA GLU A 73 2.68 -9.05 6.95
C GLU A 73 2.72 -8.43 5.54
N LEU A 74 3.74 -8.77 4.74
CA LEU A 74 3.81 -8.35 3.34
C LEU A 74 2.67 -8.95 2.49
N GLU A 75 2.27 -10.21 2.71
CA GLU A 75 1.12 -10.79 2.00
C GLU A 75 -0.19 -10.10 2.37
N LYS A 76 -0.38 -9.76 3.66
CA LYS A 76 -1.54 -8.99 4.13
C LYS A 76 -1.60 -7.62 3.46
N ALA A 77 -0.49 -6.89 3.39
CA ALA A 77 -0.43 -5.60 2.70
C ALA A 77 -0.62 -5.74 1.18
N GLN A 78 -0.07 -6.80 0.58
CA GLN A 78 -0.17 -7.07 -0.86
C GLN A 78 -1.63 -7.24 -1.30
N GLU A 79 -2.47 -7.82 -0.45
CA GLU A 79 -3.90 -7.98 -0.70
C GLU A 79 -4.59 -6.63 -0.94
N LEU A 80 -4.23 -5.58 -0.18
CA LEU A 80 -4.81 -4.24 -0.34
C LEU A 80 -4.52 -3.64 -1.73
N ILE A 81 -3.36 -3.94 -2.29
CA ILE A 81 -2.96 -3.48 -3.63
C ILE A 81 -3.62 -4.34 -4.71
N ASN A 82 -3.56 -5.66 -4.57
CA ASN A 82 -4.10 -6.59 -5.57
C ASN A 82 -5.62 -6.46 -5.72
N THR A 83 -6.33 -6.20 -4.63
CA THR A 83 -7.79 -5.99 -4.63
C THR A 83 -8.19 -4.58 -5.07
N GLY A 84 -7.24 -3.64 -5.11
CA GLY A 84 -7.53 -2.22 -5.39
C GLY A 84 -8.16 -1.47 -4.22
N LYS A 85 -8.39 -2.12 -3.07
CA LYS A 85 -9.05 -1.55 -1.89
C LYS A 85 -8.37 -0.27 -1.39
N LEU A 86 -7.03 -0.23 -1.41
CA LEU A 86 -6.29 0.98 -1.01
C LEU A 86 -6.66 2.19 -1.87
N LEU A 87 -6.73 2.00 -3.20
CA LEU A 87 -7.09 3.06 -4.14
C LEU A 87 -8.53 3.50 -3.93
N GLU A 88 -9.46 2.54 -3.78
CA GLU A 88 -10.88 2.83 -3.58
C GLU A 88 -11.14 3.67 -2.33
N GLU A 89 -10.47 3.38 -1.21
CA GLU A 89 -10.65 4.18 0.01
C GLU A 89 -10.06 5.59 -0.12
N VAL A 90 -8.93 5.75 -0.82
CA VAL A 90 -8.33 7.06 -1.05
C VAL A 90 -9.17 7.90 -2.02
N GLU A 91 -9.71 7.31 -3.09
CA GLU A 91 -10.58 8.00 -4.06
C GLU A 91 -11.86 8.57 -3.43
N LYS A 92 -12.33 8.01 -2.31
CA LYS A 92 -13.50 8.54 -1.59
C LYS A 92 -13.24 9.90 -0.94
N VAL A 93 -11.98 10.23 -0.64
CA VAL A 93 -11.61 11.44 0.11
C VAL A 93 -10.84 12.46 -0.71
N VAL A 94 -10.24 12.05 -1.83
CA VAL A 94 -9.51 12.92 -2.74
C VAL A 94 -9.85 12.59 -4.19
N GLU A 95 -10.00 13.62 -5.02
CA GLU A 95 -10.17 13.44 -6.45
C GLU A 95 -8.80 13.13 -7.09
N LEU A 96 -8.70 11.98 -7.76
CA LEU A 96 -7.52 11.57 -8.48
C LEU A 96 -7.77 11.65 -9.99
N LEU A 97 -6.83 12.23 -10.74
CA LEU A 97 -6.85 12.28 -12.20
C LEU A 97 -6.46 10.92 -12.82
N ILE A 98 -7.12 9.86 -12.39
CA ILE A 98 -6.90 8.51 -12.92
C ILE A 98 -7.96 8.27 -13.99
N ILE A 99 -7.50 8.02 -15.22
CA ILE A 99 -8.38 7.60 -16.32
C ILE A 99 -8.81 6.15 -16.03
N ARG A 100 -9.84 5.95 -15.20
CA ARG A 100 -10.62 4.71 -15.22
C ARG A 100 -11.39 4.67 -16.52
N LYS A 101 -10.73 4.25 -17.60
CA LYS A 101 -11.45 3.72 -18.75
C LYS A 101 -12.15 2.46 -18.26
N ASN A 102 -13.44 2.58 -17.94
CA ASN A 102 -14.37 1.46 -17.82
C ASN A 102 -14.34 0.70 -19.15
N HIS A 103 -13.36 -0.16 -19.32
CA HIS A 103 -13.24 -1.03 -20.48
C HIS A 103 -12.92 -2.44 -20.03
N ILE A 104 -13.97 -3.24 -20.18
CA ILE A 104 -14.08 -4.70 -20.26
C ILE A 104 -14.39 -5.36 -18.92
#